data_AF-A0A498S5I9-F1
#
_entry.id   AF-A0A498S5I9-F1
#
_cell.length_a   1.000
_cell.length_b   1.000
_cell.length_c   1.000
_cell.angle_alpha   90.00
_cell.angle_beta   90.00
_cell.angle_gamma   90.00
#
_symmetry.space_group_name_H-M   'P 1'
#
loop_
_entity.id
_entity.type
_entity.pdbx_description
1 polymer ?
#
loop_
_entity_poly.entity_id
_entity_poly.type
_entity_poly.pdbx_seq_one_letter_code
_entity_poly.pdbx_strand_id
1 'polypeptide(L)'
;MTQLDLFQLRWRFCVRRNLTLWVVRSGHTVVVIFPFAMSDMLNITFATVLREKIREGINDMFYHIPLDHEICLHPKYFGPDLLETVKRKLFNEVEGTCTGKYGFVVAVTTIDNIGAGLIQPGNSLVIDSKGRGFVLYPVKYKAIVFRPFKGQVVDAVVNQVNKVGLFCDIGPLSCFVSRHCIPPDMEFEPNSNPPCYKTADESVVIKQDDEIRVKLIGTRVDASDIFAIGTLMDDYLGSSTSKMGVWNLQIFDEIRRMNIRQLLYQGLNFAMIVSSALMIWKGLMVISGSESPIVVVLSGSMEPAFYRGDLLLLTNDESDPIRAGDITVFKIEGRDIPIVHRVIKVHEKSNEETKFLTKGDNNQVDDRGLYASGQFWLTRKDVVGRAKGFIPYAGIVTIFMNDYPKLKYAALSSFCIEKDSPSTKILHFIRFEGMILCIGRGTLEMPITVTWSLSGWNVCDDKRQPAQVMGQYDGVGAKAI
;
A
#
# COMPACT_ATOMS: atom_id res chain seq x y z
N MET A 1 10.63 -5.92 56.64
CA MET A 1 9.42 -6.75 56.78
C MET A 1 8.23 -5.82 56.71
N THR A 2 7.73 -5.54 55.51
CA THR A 2 6.61 -4.62 55.25
C THR A 2 5.62 -5.37 54.38
N GLN A 3 4.42 -5.60 54.91
CA GLN A 3 3.32 -6.32 54.28
C GLN A 3 2.90 -5.64 52.97
N LEU A 4 2.85 -6.42 51.89
CA LEU A 4 2.18 -6.08 50.63
C LEU A 4 0.72 -6.51 50.77
N ASP A 5 -0.18 -5.57 51.06
CA ASP A 5 -1.61 -5.81 51.03
C ASP A 5 -2.12 -5.81 49.58
N LEU A 6 -2.39 -7.01 49.04
CA LEU A 6 -3.06 -7.20 47.76
C LEU A 6 -4.58 -7.09 47.95
N PHE A 7 -5.18 -6.01 47.46
CA PHE A 7 -6.65 -5.89 47.35
C PHE A 7 -7.13 -6.45 46.00
N GLN A 8 -7.92 -7.54 46.04
CA GLN A 8 -8.66 -8.04 44.86
C GLN A 8 -10.06 -7.42 44.81
N LEU A 9 -10.34 -6.64 43.77
CA LEU A 9 -11.70 -6.22 43.41
C LEU A 9 -12.19 -7.04 42.20
N ARG A 10 -13.16 -7.91 42.43
CA ARG A 10 -13.81 -8.76 41.42
C ARG A 10 -15.08 -8.09 40.91
N TRP A 11 -15.14 -7.75 39.63
CA TRP A 11 -16.39 -7.40 38.94
C TRP A 11 -16.81 -8.55 38.03
N ARG A 12 -18.07 -9.02 38.16
CA ARG A 12 -18.66 -10.03 37.27
C ARG A 12 -19.43 -9.30 36.16
N PHE A 13 -18.86 -9.26 34.96
CA PHE A 13 -19.61 -9.08 33.72
C PHE A 13 -19.43 -10.31 32.83
N CYS A 14 -20.51 -10.73 32.19
CA CYS A 14 -20.69 -12.02 31.54
C CYS A 14 -19.90 -12.15 30.23
N VAL A 15 -18.58 -12.37 30.32
CA VAL A 15 -17.76 -13.06 29.32
C VAL A 15 -16.72 -13.86 30.09
N ARG A 16 -16.64 -15.16 29.85
CA ARG A 16 -15.71 -16.10 30.51
C ARG A 16 -14.25 -15.72 30.19
N ARG A 17 -13.58 -14.94 31.05
CA ARG A 17 -12.14 -15.02 31.43
C ARG A 17 -11.74 -13.89 32.40
N ASN A 18 -10.98 -14.23 33.44
CA ASN A 18 -10.53 -13.32 34.50
C ASN A 18 -9.42 -12.37 33.97
N LEU A 19 -9.67 -11.05 33.95
CA LEU A 19 -8.60 -10.05 33.86
C LEU A 19 -8.06 -9.75 35.26
N THR A 20 -6.73 -9.78 35.42
CA THR A 20 -6.06 -9.47 36.69
C THR A 20 -5.28 -8.18 36.52
N LEU A 21 -5.60 -7.16 37.33
CA LEU A 21 -4.97 -5.84 37.30
C LEU A 21 -3.79 -5.82 38.29
N TRP A 22 -2.62 -5.33 37.86
CA TRP A 22 -1.45 -5.16 38.74
C TRP A 22 -1.24 -3.68 39.06
N VAL A 23 -1.28 -3.32 40.34
CA VAL A 23 -0.96 -1.98 40.84
C VAL A 23 0.32 -2.09 41.65
N VAL A 24 1.37 -1.40 41.21
CA VAL A 24 2.63 -1.30 41.97
C VAL A 24 2.75 0.13 42.49
N ARG A 25 2.97 0.26 43.80
CA ARG A 25 3.13 1.55 44.48
C ARG A 25 4.58 1.70 44.92
N SER A 26 5.25 2.75 44.45
CA SER A 26 6.54 3.19 44.97
C SER A 26 6.47 4.70 45.22
N GLY A 27 6.47 5.11 46.48
CA GLY A 27 6.36 6.52 46.87
C GLY A 27 5.06 7.22 46.44
N HIS A 28 5.16 8.46 45.95
CA HIS A 28 4.05 9.34 45.59
C HIS A 28 3.47 9.11 44.18
N THR A 29 3.89 8.07 43.48
CA THR A 29 3.44 7.80 42.10
C THR A 29 2.79 6.42 42.02
N VAL A 30 1.57 6.37 41.49
CA VAL A 30 0.84 5.13 41.22
C VAL A 30 0.92 4.87 39.71
N VAL A 31 1.56 3.77 39.32
CA VAL A 31 1.65 3.33 37.92
C VAL A 31 0.68 2.17 37.72
N VAL A 32 -0.31 2.36 36.85
CA VAL A 32 -1.29 1.34 36.48
C VAL A 32 -0.83 0.70 35.17
N ILE A 33 -0.46 -0.57 35.22
CA ILE A 33 -0.01 -1.32 34.03
C ILE A 33 -1.20 -2.15 33.52
N PHE A 34 -1.70 -1.79 32.33
CA PHE A 34 -2.68 -2.59 31.61
C PHE A 34 -1.98 -3.69 30.81
N PRO A 35 -2.29 -4.99 31.03
CA PRO A 35 -1.85 -6.03 30.11
C PRO A 35 -2.77 -6.01 28.88
N PHE A 36 -2.38 -5.29 27.82
CA PHE A 36 -3.07 -5.36 26.54
C PHE A 36 -2.53 -6.55 25.75
N ALA A 37 -3.25 -7.67 25.79
CA ALA A 37 -2.93 -8.87 25.02
C ALA A 37 -3.27 -8.65 23.54
N MET A 38 -2.27 -8.16 22.78
CA MET A 38 -2.35 -7.86 21.35
C MET A 38 -2.50 -9.10 20.45
N SER A 39 -2.29 -10.31 20.99
CA SER A 39 -2.30 -11.58 20.24
C SER A 39 -3.69 -12.13 19.94
N ASP A 40 -4.66 -11.95 20.85
CA ASP A 40 -5.94 -12.66 20.77
C ASP A 40 -6.96 -11.95 19.87
N MET A 41 -6.79 -10.64 19.67
CA MET A 41 -7.65 -9.84 18.80
C MET A 41 -7.33 -10.08 17.31
N LEU A 42 -6.09 -10.42 16.95
CA LEU A 42 -5.72 -10.70 15.56
C LEU A 42 -6.39 -11.98 15.05
N ASN A 43 -6.42 -13.06 15.82
CA ASN A 43 -6.95 -14.35 15.35
C ASN A 43 -8.47 -14.40 15.20
N ILE A 44 -9.22 -13.77 16.11
CA ILE A 44 -10.70 -13.75 16.04
C ILE A 44 -11.16 -12.80 14.94
N THR A 45 -10.47 -11.67 14.74
CA THR A 45 -10.81 -10.73 13.67
C THR A 45 -10.38 -11.28 12.31
N PHE A 46 -9.20 -11.92 12.18
CA PHE A 46 -8.79 -12.55 10.92
C PHE A 46 -9.71 -13.69 10.52
N ALA A 47 -10.05 -14.62 11.41
CA ALA A 47 -10.86 -15.79 11.04
C ALA A 47 -12.32 -15.41 10.68
N THR A 48 -12.85 -14.33 11.26
CA THR A 48 -14.21 -13.85 10.96
C THR A 48 -14.21 -12.96 9.72
N VAL A 49 -13.22 -12.07 9.54
CA VAL A 49 -13.10 -11.21 8.36
C VAL A 49 -12.70 -12.01 7.11
N LEU A 50 -11.87 -13.05 7.21
CA LEU A 50 -11.55 -13.91 6.05
C LEU A 50 -12.75 -14.79 5.64
N ARG A 51 -13.63 -15.14 6.59
CA ARG A 51 -14.81 -15.97 6.33
C ARG A 51 -16.04 -15.15 5.90
N GLU A 52 -16.07 -13.84 6.22
CA GLU A 52 -17.09 -12.90 5.72
C GLU A 52 -16.71 -12.27 4.36
N LYS A 53 -15.43 -11.99 4.08
CA LYS A 53 -15.02 -11.41 2.77
C LYS A 53 -15.04 -12.35 1.57
N ILE A 54 -15.18 -13.65 1.78
CA ILE A 54 -15.36 -14.63 0.68
C ILE A 54 -16.86 -14.89 0.41
N ARG A 55 -17.77 -14.29 1.19
CA ARG A 55 -19.22 -14.57 1.09
C ARG A 55 -20.11 -13.36 0.82
N GLU A 56 -19.54 -12.17 0.65
CA GLU A 56 -20.26 -11.01 0.12
C GLU A 56 -20.08 -10.92 -1.40
N GLY A 57 -21.10 -11.37 -2.13
CA GLY A 57 -21.35 -10.97 -3.52
C GLY A 57 -20.59 -11.74 -4.61
N ILE A 58 -20.93 -13.00 -4.86
CA ILE A 58 -20.70 -13.58 -6.20
C ILE A 58 -21.74 -12.93 -7.13
N ASN A 59 -21.42 -11.72 -7.58
CA ASN A 59 -22.06 -10.97 -8.66
C ASN A 59 -21.13 -10.93 -9.89
N ASP A 60 -20.32 -11.98 -10.07
CA ASP A 60 -19.38 -12.03 -11.18
C ASP A 60 -20.14 -12.24 -12.49
N MET A 61 -19.85 -11.38 -13.47
CA MET A 61 -20.44 -11.43 -14.82
C MET A 61 -19.65 -12.37 -15.75
N PHE A 62 -18.43 -12.76 -15.34
CA PHE A 62 -17.55 -13.70 -16.03
C PHE A 62 -17.51 -15.04 -15.30
N TYR A 63 -17.62 -16.12 -16.05
CA TYR A 63 -17.65 -17.48 -15.52
C TYR A 63 -16.61 -18.34 -16.23
N HIS A 64 -15.99 -19.24 -15.49
CA HIS A 64 -15.15 -20.30 -16.04
C HIS A 64 -15.93 -21.62 -16.00
N ILE A 65 -16.43 -22.07 -17.16
CA ILE A 65 -17.29 -23.27 -17.23
C ILE A 65 -16.81 -24.27 -18.28
N PRO A 66 -17.04 -25.58 -18.04
CA PRO A 66 -16.85 -26.60 -19.07
C PRO A 66 -18.00 -26.54 -20.08
N LEU A 67 -17.65 -26.62 -21.36
CA LEU A 67 -18.54 -26.66 -22.52
C LEU A 67 -18.19 -27.86 -23.41
N ASP A 68 -19.21 -28.36 -24.09
CA ASP A 68 -19.09 -29.45 -25.05
C ASP A 68 -19.42 -28.90 -26.44
N HIS A 69 -18.55 -29.14 -27.43
CA HIS A 69 -18.75 -28.74 -28.83
C HIS A 69 -18.32 -29.86 -29.78
N GLU A 70 -19.05 -30.01 -30.89
CA GLU A 70 -18.79 -31.05 -31.90
C GLU A 70 -18.13 -30.46 -33.13
N ILE A 71 -16.93 -30.93 -33.45
CA ILE A 71 -16.14 -30.41 -34.58
C ILE A 71 -16.22 -31.39 -35.75
N CYS A 72 -16.81 -30.93 -36.87
CA CYS A 72 -16.84 -31.70 -38.11
C CYS A 72 -15.60 -31.39 -38.96
N LEU A 73 -14.73 -32.38 -39.19
CA LEU A 73 -13.52 -32.22 -40.00
C LEU A 73 -13.59 -33.04 -41.29
N HIS A 74 -13.18 -32.44 -42.41
CA HIS A 74 -13.09 -33.12 -43.70
C HIS A 74 -11.74 -33.86 -43.84
N PRO A 75 -11.66 -35.06 -44.44
CA PRO A 75 -10.43 -35.85 -44.55
C PRO A 75 -9.25 -35.12 -45.21
N LYS A 76 -9.53 -34.16 -46.10
CA LYS A 76 -8.51 -33.28 -46.71
C LYS A 76 -7.64 -32.54 -45.68
N TYR A 77 -8.19 -32.28 -44.48
CA TYR A 77 -7.48 -31.59 -43.40
C TYR A 77 -6.86 -32.55 -42.39
N PHE A 78 -6.81 -33.86 -42.69
CA PHE A 78 -6.09 -34.84 -41.88
C PHE A 78 -4.61 -34.74 -42.21
N GLY A 79 -3.98 -33.65 -41.76
CA GLY A 79 -2.54 -33.48 -41.81
C GLY A 79 -1.82 -34.38 -40.80
N PRO A 80 -0.48 -34.26 -40.73
CA PRO A 80 0.34 -35.01 -39.77
C PRO A 80 0.00 -34.67 -38.30
N ASP A 81 -0.47 -33.45 -38.02
CA ASP A 81 -1.00 -33.05 -36.72
C ASP A 81 -2.52 -32.80 -36.78
N LEU A 82 -3.26 -33.89 -36.63
CA LEU A 82 -4.72 -33.89 -36.61
C LEU A 82 -5.26 -33.13 -35.38
N LEU A 83 -4.65 -33.32 -34.22
CA LEU A 83 -5.13 -32.74 -32.96
C LEU A 83 -5.01 -31.22 -32.98
N GLU A 84 -3.88 -30.68 -33.44
CA GLU A 84 -3.71 -29.23 -33.57
C GLU A 84 -4.73 -28.63 -34.56
N THR A 85 -5.04 -29.35 -35.64
CA THR A 85 -6.05 -28.92 -36.61
C THR A 85 -7.45 -28.87 -35.99
N VAL A 86 -7.80 -29.86 -35.15
CA VAL A 86 -9.04 -29.88 -34.37
C VAL A 86 -9.08 -28.71 -33.38
N LYS A 87 -7.98 -28.44 -32.64
CA LYS A 87 -7.90 -27.30 -31.70
C LYS A 87 -8.09 -25.95 -32.38
N ARG A 88 -7.39 -25.71 -33.49
CA ARG A 88 -7.52 -24.48 -34.27
C ARG A 88 -8.94 -24.30 -34.80
N LYS A 89 -9.57 -25.39 -35.24
CA LYS A 89 -10.96 -25.36 -35.68
C LYS A 89 -11.93 -25.08 -34.53
N LEU A 90 -11.67 -25.62 -33.34
CA LEU A 90 -12.43 -25.29 -32.12
C LEU A 90 -12.40 -23.79 -31.87
N PHE A 91 -11.21 -23.19 -31.75
CA PHE A 91 -11.05 -21.77 -31.44
C PHE A 91 -11.80 -20.89 -32.43
N ASN A 92 -11.66 -21.16 -33.73
CA ASN A 92 -12.34 -20.40 -34.78
C ASN A 92 -13.88 -20.53 -34.77
N GLU A 93 -14.42 -21.67 -34.31
CA GLU A 93 -15.87 -21.88 -34.28
C GLU A 93 -16.53 -21.42 -32.99
N VAL A 94 -15.82 -21.39 -31.86
CA VAL A 94 -16.43 -21.11 -30.54
C VAL A 94 -16.07 -19.74 -29.98
N GLU A 95 -14.87 -19.21 -30.23
CA GLU A 95 -14.47 -17.90 -29.67
C GLU A 95 -15.23 -16.77 -30.36
N GLY A 96 -15.77 -15.86 -29.56
CA GLY A 96 -16.63 -14.78 -30.05
C GLY A 96 -18.07 -15.20 -30.35
N THR A 97 -18.43 -16.49 -30.20
CA THR A 97 -19.83 -16.90 -30.34
C THR A 97 -20.65 -16.51 -29.12
N CYS A 98 -21.93 -16.24 -29.33
CA CYS A 98 -22.89 -16.00 -28.26
C CYS A 98 -23.97 -17.07 -28.27
N THR A 99 -24.31 -17.57 -27.08
CA THR A 99 -25.46 -18.45 -26.88
C THR A 99 -26.35 -17.88 -25.78
N GLY A 100 -27.67 -17.93 -25.96
CA GLY A 100 -28.60 -17.47 -24.91
C GLY A 100 -28.47 -18.23 -23.59
N LYS A 101 -27.98 -19.47 -23.64
CA LYS A 101 -27.81 -20.33 -22.46
C LYS A 101 -26.52 -20.03 -21.68
N TYR A 102 -25.40 -19.77 -22.35
CA TYR A 102 -24.09 -19.63 -21.70
C TYR A 102 -23.52 -18.21 -21.78
N GLY A 103 -24.09 -17.32 -22.60
CA GLY A 103 -23.59 -15.98 -22.86
C GLY A 103 -22.57 -15.96 -23.99
N PHE A 104 -21.71 -14.94 -23.98
CA PHE A 104 -20.62 -14.77 -24.93
C PHE A 104 -19.44 -15.65 -24.53
N VAL A 105 -18.90 -16.42 -25.47
CA VAL A 105 -17.66 -17.19 -25.27
C VAL A 105 -16.49 -16.27 -25.58
N VAL A 106 -15.79 -15.83 -24.54
CA VAL A 106 -14.69 -14.85 -24.67
C VAL A 106 -13.43 -15.54 -25.18
N ALA A 107 -13.02 -16.61 -24.50
CA ALA A 107 -11.81 -17.34 -24.84
C ALA A 107 -11.86 -18.78 -24.31
N VAL A 108 -11.28 -19.71 -25.07
CA VAL A 108 -11.04 -21.08 -24.61
C VAL A 108 -9.77 -21.11 -23.77
N THR A 109 -9.84 -21.71 -22.58
CA THR A 109 -8.70 -21.78 -21.64
C THR A 109 -7.98 -23.11 -21.73
N THR A 110 -8.70 -24.22 -21.55
CA THR A 110 -8.13 -25.56 -21.60
C THR A 110 -9.03 -26.48 -22.40
N ILE A 111 -8.43 -27.44 -23.10
CA ILE A 111 -9.15 -28.52 -23.76
C ILE A 111 -8.93 -29.76 -22.90
N ASP A 112 -9.99 -30.21 -22.24
CA ASP A 112 -9.91 -31.28 -21.25
C ASP A 112 -9.86 -32.65 -21.94
N ASN A 113 -10.70 -32.85 -22.96
CA ASN A 113 -10.76 -34.12 -23.67
C ASN A 113 -11.20 -33.95 -25.14
N ILE A 114 -10.55 -34.68 -26.05
CA ILE A 114 -10.95 -34.83 -27.45
C ILE A 114 -11.40 -36.28 -27.61
N GLY A 115 -12.71 -36.49 -27.80
CA GLY A 115 -13.29 -37.82 -27.96
C GLY A 115 -12.92 -38.48 -29.29
N ALA A 116 -13.20 -39.78 -29.40
CA ALA A 116 -12.95 -40.53 -30.62
C ALA A 116 -13.76 -39.97 -31.80
N GLY A 117 -13.10 -39.82 -32.95
CA GLY A 117 -13.73 -39.30 -34.16
C GLY A 117 -14.77 -40.28 -34.73
N LEU A 118 -16.01 -39.84 -34.83
CA LEU A 118 -17.11 -40.61 -35.40
C LEU A 118 -17.23 -40.29 -36.89
N ILE A 119 -16.94 -41.28 -37.75
CA ILE A 119 -17.06 -41.15 -39.20
C ILE A 119 -18.55 -41.09 -39.56
N GLN A 120 -18.98 -40.00 -40.18
CA GLN A 120 -20.36 -39.81 -40.58
C GLN A 120 -20.70 -40.68 -41.81
N PRO A 121 -21.71 -41.57 -41.73
CA PRO A 121 -22.08 -42.41 -42.85
C PRO A 121 -22.69 -41.54 -43.96
N GLY A 122 -22.15 -41.65 -45.18
CA GLY A 122 -22.50 -40.82 -46.34
C GLY A 122 -23.93 -40.96 -46.89
N ASN A 123 -24.79 -41.74 -46.23
CA ASN A 123 -26.18 -42.00 -46.60
C ASN A 123 -27.20 -41.54 -45.53
N SER A 124 -26.76 -40.77 -44.52
CA SER A 124 -27.67 -40.32 -43.47
C SER A 124 -28.64 -39.26 -43.99
N LEU A 125 -29.95 -39.52 -43.82
CA LEU A 125 -31.10 -38.73 -44.26
C LEU A 125 -31.26 -37.39 -43.50
N VAL A 126 -30.19 -36.88 -42.90
CA VAL A 126 -30.19 -35.65 -42.09
C VAL A 126 -29.64 -34.51 -42.96
N ILE A 127 -30.46 -33.48 -43.10
CA ILE A 127 -30.36 -32.37 -44.06
C ILE A 127 -29.29 -31.34 -43.62
N ASP A 128 -28.15 -31.80 -43.11
CA ASP A 128 -27.01 -30.93 -42.87
C ASP A 128 -26.04 -31.12 -44.02
N SER A 129 -25.84 -30.04 -44.78
CA SER A 129 -25.11 -29.94 -46.06
C SER A 129 -23.63 -30.34 -46.06
N LYS A 130 -23.16 -31.13 -45.07
CA LYS A 130 -21.78 -31.58 -44.88
C LYS A 130 -21.66 -33.01 -45.46
N GLY A 131 -21.09 -33.11 -46.65
CA GLY A 131 -21.13 -34.30 -47.53
C GLY A 131 -20.49 -35.61 -47.05
N ARG A 132 -20.11 -36.46 -48.02
CA ARG A 132 -19.58 -37.82 -47.79
C ARG A 132 -18.19 -37.77 -47.12
N GLY A 133 -18.00 -38.51 -46.03
CA GLY A 133 -16.68 -38.79 -45.44
C GLY A 133 -16.19 -37.83 -44.35
N PHE A 134 -17.04 -36.97 -43.80
CA PHE A 134 -16.67 -36.14 -42.65
C PHE A 134 -16.53 -36.97 -41.36
N VAL A 135 -15.65 -36.53 -40.47
CA VAL A 135 -15.47 -37.12 -39.14
C VAL A 135 -15.83 -36.08 -38.09
N LEU A 136 -16.65 -36.48 -37.12
CA LEU A 136 -17.13 -35.63 -36.04
C LEU A 136 -16.37 -35.95 -34.75
N TYR A 137 -15.71 -34.94 -34.18
CA TYR A 137 -14.96 -35.05 -32.94
C TYR A 137 -15.72 -34.32 -31.82
N PRO A 138 -16.25 -35.03 -30.82
CA PRO A 138 -16.80 -34.38 -29.63
C PRO A 138 -15.67 -33.88 -28.75
N VAL A 139 -15.63 -32.58 -28.48
CA VAL A 139 -14.57 -31.92 -27.70
C VAL A 139 -15.15 -31.29 -26.45
N LYS A 140 -14.55 -31.63 -25.30
CA LYS A 140 -14.84 -31.01 -24.01
C LYS A 140 -13.75 -30.01 -23.67
N TYR A 141 -14.12 -28.77 -23.45
CA TYR A 141 -13.19 -27.67 -23.19
C TYR A 141 -13.73 -26.75 -22.10
N LYS A 142 -12.84 -26.02 -21.44
CA LYS A 142 -13.21 -24.96 -20.51
C LYS A 142 -13.05 -23.62 -21.19
N ALA A 143 -14.04 -22.76 -21.03
CA ALA A 143 -14.01 -21.41 -21.57
C ALA A 143 -14.36 -20.38 -20.51
N ILE A 144 -13.82 -19.18 -20.70
CA ILE A 144 -14.29 -17.98 -20.02
C ILE A 144 -15.51 -17.50 -20.80
N VAL A 145 -16.66 -17.49 -20.14
CA VAL A 145 -17.91 -16.98 -20.71
C VAL A 145 -18.35 -15.73 -19.97
N PHE A 146 -18.93 -14.81 -20.72
CA PHE A 146 -19.47 -13.56 -20.23
C PHE A 146 -20.99 -13.60 -20.33
N ARG A 147 -21.67 -13.57 -19.18
CA ARG A 147 -23.13 -13.68 -19.11
C ARG A 147 -23.72 -12.56 -18.24
N PRO A 148 -24.35 -11.55 -18.85
CA PRO A 148 -25.02 -10.48 -18.11
C PRO A 148 -26.32 -10.98 -17.46
N PHE A 149 -26.62 -10.46 -16.27
CA PHE A 149 -27.90 -10.70 -15.58
C PHE A 149 -28.66 -9.41 -15.29
N LYS A 150 -29.99 -9.53 -15.26
CA LYS A 150 -30.88 -8.46 -14.81
C LYS A 150 -30.56 -8.09 -13.36
N GLY A 151 -30.44 -6.79 -13.10
CA GLY A 151 -30.18 -6.20 -11.80
C GLY A 151 -28.69 -5.97 -11.50
N GLN A 152 -27.77 -6.44 -12.35
CA GLN A 152 -26.34 -6.21 -12.18
C GLN A 152 -25.98 -4.75 -12.48
N VAL A 153 -25.07 -4.21 -11.67
CA VAL A 153 -24.49 -2.88 -11.88
C VAL A 153 -23.11 -3.09 -12.51
N VAL A 154 -22.90 -2.47 -13.65
CA VAL A 154 -21.73 -2.70 -14.52
C VAL A 154 -21.21 -1.37 -15.04
N ASP A 155 -19.91 -1.28 -15.18
CA ASP A 155 -19.26 -0.12 -15.80
C ASP A 155 -19.25 -0.33 -17.32
N ALA A 156 -19.62 0.72 -18.05
CA ALA A 156 -19.83 0.73 -19.48
C ALA A 156 -19.17 1.96 -20.11
N VAL A 157 -18.68 1.83 -21.33
CA VAL A 157 -18.10 2.94 -22.10
C VAL A 157 -19.17 3.49 -23.02
N VAL A 158 -19.40 4.81 -23.01
CA VAL A 158 -20.38 5.45 -23.89
C VAL A 158 -19.83 5.55 -25.31
N ASN A 159 -20.45 4.86 -26.26
CA ASN A 159 -20.07 4.96 -27.66
C ASN A 159 -20.75 6.12 -28.38
N GLN A 160 -22.03 6.34 -28.10
CA GLN A 160 -22.81 7.37 -28.79
C GLN A 160 -23.88 7.95 -27.88
N VAL A 161 -24.02 9.27 -27.94
CA VAL A 161 -25.04 10.03 -27.21
C VAL A 161 -26.06 10.58 -28.20
N ASN A 162 -27.34 10.22 -28.03
CA ASN A 162 -28.44 10.65 -28.90
C ASN A 162 -29.61 11.19 -28.06
N LYS A 163 -30.54 11.92 -28.70
CA LYS A 163 -31.76 12.43 -28.04
C LYS A 163 -32.63 11.32 -27.42
N VAL A 164 -32.60 10.12 -28.02
CA VAL A 164 -33.38 8.96 -27.60
C VAL A 164 -32.77 8.27 -26.37
N GLY A 165 -31.47 8.46 -26.13
CA GLY A 165 -30.73 7.79 -25.06
C GLY A 165 -29.23 7.66 -25.33
N LEU A 166 -28.59 6.83 -24.51
CA LEU A 166 -27.15 6.54 -24.57
C LEU A 166 -26.94 5.12 -25.12
N PHE A 167 -26.00 4.99 -26.05
CA PHE A 167 -25.45 3.71 -26.48
C PHE A 167 -24.11 3.51 -25.78
N CYS A 168 -24.00 2.42 -25.03
CA CYS A 168 -22.82 2.09 -24.26
C CYS A 168 -22.44 0.63 -24.45
N ASP A 169 -21.14 0.34 -24.47
CA ASP A 169 -20.62 -1.01 -24.59
C ASP A 169 -20.02 -1.50 -23.27
N ILE A 170 -20.30 -2.77 -22.98
CA ILE A 170 -19.78 -3.50 -21.82
C ILE A 170 -19.03 -4.72 -22.38
N GLY A 171 -17.77 -4.52 -22.75
CA GLY A 171 -17.02 -5.53 -23.50
C GLY A 171 -17.72 -5.86 -24.82
N PRO A 172 -18.15 -7.12 -25.07
CA PRO A 172 -18.88 -7.48 -26.29
C PRO A 172 -20.40 -7.20 -26.23
N LEU A 173 -20.94 -6.77 -25.09
CA LEU A 173 -22.36 -6.51 -24.91
C LEU A 173 -22.69 -5.04 -25.19
N SER A 174 -23.54 -4.82 -26.19
CA SER A 174 -24.13 -3.49 -26.41
C SER A 174 -25.32 -3.26 -25.49
N CYS A 175 -25.26 -2.17 -24.74
CA CYS A 175 -26.27 -1.72 -23.79
C CYS A 175 -26.87 -0.40 -24.24
N PHE A 176 -28.20 -0.32 -24.24
CA PHE A 176 -28.94 0.89 -24.53
C PHE A 176 -29.62 1.44 -23.27
N VAL A 177 -29.40 2.71 -22.97
CA VAL A 177 -30.07 3.42 -21.88
C VAL A 177 -31.01 4.45 -22.48
N SER A 178 -32.31 4.17 -22.41
CA SER A 178 -33.35 5.09 -22.92
C SER A 178 -33.37 6.40 -22.13
N ARG A 179 -33.76 7.51 -22.76
CA ARG A 179 -34.01 8.81 -22.08
C ARG A 179 -34.95 8.69 -20.88
N HIS A 180 -35.92 7.78 -20.93
CA HIS A 180 -36.85 7.52 -19.82
C HIS A 180 -36.20 6.77 -18.65
N CYS A 181 -35.01 6.23 -18.83
CA CYS A 181 -34.21 5.55 -17.81
C CYS A 181 -32.98 6.38 -17.40
N ILE A 182 -32.90 7.64 -17.86
CA ILE A 182 -31.95 8.67 -17.43
C ILE A 182 -32.70 9.59 -16.46
N PRO A 183 -32.07 10.02 -15.36
CA PRO A 183 -32.63 11.02 -14.46
C PRO A 183 -33.17 12.27 -15.20
N PRO A 184 -34.29 12.87 -14.73
CA PRO A 184 -34.95 13.97 -15.44
C PRO A 184 -34.15 15.28 -15.43
N ASP A 185 -33.25 15.46 -14.48
CA ASP A 185 -32.33 16.58 -14.29
C ASP A 185 -31.21 16.66 -15.34
N MET A 186 -30.93 15.56 -16.06
CA MET A 186 -30.00 15.56 -17.19
C MET A 186 -30.72 15.90 -18.50
N GLU A 187 -30.27 16.95 -19.18
CA GLU A 187 -30.77 17.40 -20.47
C GLU A 187 -29.80 17.04 -21.61
N PHE A 188 -30.36 16.75 -22.78
CA PHE A 188 -29.57 16.43 -23.98
C PHE A 188 -29.24 17.72 -24.74
N GLU A 189 -27.95 17.97 -24.95
CA GLU A 189 -27.48 19.08 -25.76
C GLU A 189 -26.92 18.60 -27.12
N PRO A 190 -27.63 18.87 -28.23
CA PRO A 190 -27.14 18.52 -29.56
C PRO A 190 -26.06 19.48 -30.07
N ASN A 191 -25.97 20.69 -29.50
CA ASN A 191 -25.06 21.74 -29.97
C ASN A 191 -23.63 21.58 -29.43
N SER A 192 -23.42 20.69 -28.45
CA SER A 192 -22.10 20.35 -27.94
C SER A 192 -21.36 19.48 -28.95
N ASN A 193 -20.05 19.67 -29.10
CA ASN A 193 -19.21 18.86 -29.97
C ASN A 193 -18.14 18.14 -29.11
N PRO A 194 -18.32 16.86 -28.75
CA PRO A 194 -19.38 15.92 -29.15
C PRO A 194 -20.73 16.12 -28.40
N PRO A 195 -21.87 15.63 -28.92
CA PRO A 195 -23.17 15.67 -28.25
C PRO A 195 -23.12 15.03 -26.87
N CYS A 196 -23.84 15.60 -25.90
CA CYS A 196 -23.74 15.18 -24.50
C CYS A 196 -25.06 15.26 -23.73
N TYR A 197 -25.13 14.52 -22.63
CA TYR A 197 -26.11 14.77 -21.57
C TYR A 197 -25.42 15.56 -20.45
N LYS A 198 -26.05 16.64 -19.99
CA LYS A 198 -25.53 17.42 -18.87
C LYS A 198 -26.63 17.83 -17.90
N THR A 199 -26.24 18.03 -16.65
CA THR A 199 -27.13 18.61 -15.62
C THR A 199 -27.16 20.14 -15.78
N ALA A 200 -28.24 20.80 -15.33
CA ALA A 200 -28.35 22.26 -15.37
C ALA A 200 -27.18 22.99 -14.66
N ASP A 201 -26.64 22.39 -13.60
CA ASP A 201 -25.50 22.91 -12.84
C ASP A 201 -24.13 22.60 -13.49
N GLU A 202 -24.11 21.93 -14.65
CA GLU A 202 -22.92 21.44 -15.37
C GLU A 202 -21.97 20.55 -14.54
N SER A 203 -22.43 20.06 -13.39
CA SER A 203 -21.65 19.23 -12.45
C SER A 203 -21.36 17.83 -12.99
N VAL A 204 -22.31 17.25 -13.74
CA VAL A 204 -22.17 15.96 -14.40
C VAL A 204 -22.43 16.13 -15.88
N VAL A 205 -21.47 15.70 -16.69
CA VAL A 205 -21.53 15.72 -18.15
C VAL A 205 -21.13 14.34 -18.65
N ILE A 206 -21.99 13.73 -19.47
CA ILE A 206 -21.77 12.41 -20.10
C ILE A 206 -21.62 12.65 -21.61
N LYS A 207 -20.44 12.32 -22.13
CA LYS A 207 -20.06 12.44 -23.54
C LYS A 207 -19.73 11.08 -24.13
N GLN A 208 -19.48 11.07 -25.43
CA GLN A 208 -18.83 9.94 -26.08
C GLN A 208 -17.46 9.67 -25.44
N ASP A 209 -17.12 8.39 -25.31
CA ASP A 209 -15.94 7.81 -24.67
C ASP A 209 -15.85 8.01 -23.15
N ASP A 210 -16.89 8.56 -22.50
CA ASP A 210 -16.94 8.61 -21.03
C ASP A 210 -17.33 7.23 -20.45
N GLU A 211 -16.76 6.91 -19.29
CA GLU A 211 -17.11 5.73 -18.52
C GLU A 211 -18.29 6.03 -17.59
N ILE A 212 -19.33 5.20 -17.66
CA ILE A 212 -20.53 5.31 -16.86
C ILE A 212 -20.86 4.00 -16.16
N ARG A 213 -21.41 4.10 -14.96
CA ARG A 213 -21.96 2.97 -14.22
C ARG A 213 -23.45 2.86 -14.49
N VAL A 214 -23.86 1.71 -15.01
CA VAL A 214 -25.23 1.44 -15.46
C VAL A 214 -25.75 0.17 -14.78
N LYS A 215 -27.03 0.17 -14.42
CA LYS A 215 -27.70 -1.05 -13.92
C LYS A 215 -28.51 -1.68 -15.03
N LEU A 216 -28.30 -2.98 -15.28
CA LEU A 216 -29.02 -3.73 -16.30
C LEU A 216 -30.45 -4.02 -15.86
N ILE A 217 -31.46 -3.51 -16.57
CA ILE A 217 -32.89 -3.80 -16.30
C ILE A 217 -33.32 -5.09 -17.01
N GLY A 218 -32.72 -5.39 -18.15
CA GLY A 218 -33.07 -6.57 -18.93
C GLY A 218 -32.09 -6.83 -20.06
N THR A 219 -32.10 -8.07 -20.53
CA THR A 219 -31.30 -8.54 -21.66
C THR A 219 -32.23 -9.14 -22.69
N ARG A 220 -32.07 -8.74 -23.94
CA ARG A 220 -32.71 -9.35 -25.11
C ARG A 220 -31.66 -10.22 -25.80
N VAL A 221 -32.03 -11.46 -26.08
CA VAL A 221 -31.16 -12.40 -26.82
C VAL A 221 -31.68 -12.48 -28.25
N ASP A 222 -30.83 -12.14 -29.23
CA ASP A 222 -31.08 -12.39 -30.65
C ASP A 222 -30.22 -13.60 -31.10
N ALA A 223 -30.20 -13.95 -32.40
CA ALA A 223 -29.64 -15.21 -32.89
C ALA A 223 -28.12 -15.38 -32.67
N SER A 224 -27.35 -14.29 -32.73
CA SER A 224 -25.89 -14.29 -32.59
C SER A 224 -25.36 -13.38 -31.48
N ASP A 225 -26.21 -12.55 -30.88
CA ASP A 225 -25.80 -11.51 -29.94
C ASP A 225 -26.83 -11.30 -28.83
N ILE A 226 -26.37 -10.73 -27.72
CA ILE A 226 -27.22 -10.29 -26.63
C ILE A 226 -27.14 -8.76 -26.58
N PHE A 227 -28.30 -8.12 -26.45
CA PHE A 227 -28.42 -6.68 -26.19
C PHE A 227 -28.95 -6.47 -24.78
N ALA A 228 -28.46 -5.45 -24.09
CA ALA A 228 -28.96 -5.09 -22.77
C ALA A 228 -29.68 -3.74 -22.78
N ILE A 229 -30.62 -3.58 -21.85
CA ILE A 229 -31.28 -2.32 -21.54
C ILE A 229 -30.86 -1.94 -20.13
N GLY A 230 -30.31 -0.73 -19.98
CA GLY A 230 -29.81 -0.22 -18.71
C GLY A 230 -30.61 0.96 -18.15
N THR A 231 -30.39 1.28 -16.88
CA THR A 231 -30.87 2.50 -16.20
C THR A 231 -29.76 3.20 -15.44
N LEU A 232 -29.93 4.51 -15.29
CA LEU A 232 -29.11 5.44 -14.53
C LEU A 232 -29.89 6.09 -13.36
N MET A 233 -31.10 5.61 -13.05
CA MET A 233 -32.01 6.25 -12.07
C MET A 233 -31.69 5.94 -10.61
N ASP A 234 -31.00 4.84 -10.33
CA ASP A 234 -30.66 4.46 -8.96
C ASP A 234 -29.46 5.27 -8.45
N ASP A 235 -29.34 5.36 -7.12
CA ASP A 235 -28.22 6.03 -6.46
C ASP A 235 -26.87 5.39 -6.86
N TYR A 236 -25.83 6.22 -6.98
CA TYR A 236 -24.46 5.83 -7.35
C TYR A 236 -24.29 5.28 -8.79
N LEU A 237 -25.29 5.46 -9.65
CA LEU A 237 -25.18 5.28 -11.10
C LEU A 237 -24.82 6.62 -11.78
N GLY A 238 -24.27 6.58 -12.99
CA GLY A 238 -23.80 7.79 -13.69
C GLY A 238 -22.31 7.76 -14.00
N SER A 239 -21.70 8.93 -14.20
CA SER A 239 -20.27 9.02 -14.52
C SER A 239 -19.42 8.37 -13.42
N SER A 240 -18.62 7.35 -13.80
CA SER A 240 -17.68 6.69 -12.88
C SER A 240 -16.49 7.59 -12.55
N THR A 241 -16.22 8.55 -13.44
CA THR A 241 -15.12 9.50 -13.33
C THR A 241 -15.63 10.81 -12.77
N SER A 242 -15.46 10.96 -11.45
CA SER A 242 -15.30 12.28 -10.86
C SER A 242 -14.13 12.97 -11.56
N LYS A 243 -14.40 13.78 -12.59
CA LYS A 243 -13.44 14.81 -12.99
C LYS A 243 -13.14 15.60 -11.74
N MET A 244 -11.89 15.50 -11.32
CA MET A 244 -11.32 16.04 -10.10
C MET A 244 -11.49 17.57 -10.12
N GLY A 245 -12.66 18.03 -9.67
CA GLY A 245 -13.05 19.42 -9.56
C GLY A 245 -12.86 19.89 -8.14
N VAL A 246 -11.66 20.42 -7.87
CA VAL A 246 -11.32 21.46 -6.89
C VAL A 246 -12.03 21.37 -5.51
N TRP A 247 -11.34 20.69 -4.58
CA TRP A 247 -11.18 21.03 -3.15
C TRP A 247 -12.23 21.98 -2.54
N ASN A 248 -13.24 21.43 -1.86
CA ASN A 248 -13.76 21.86 -0.53
C ASN A 248 -15.19 21.37 -0.24
N LEU A 249 -15.95 20.80 -1.18
CA LEU A 249 -17.36 20.45 -0.93
C LEU A 249 -17.60 18.97 -0.59
N GLN A 250 -16.84 18.04 -1.17
CA GLN A 250 -17.05 16.60 -0.96
C GLN A 250 -16.70 16.12 0.47
N ILE A 251 -15.62 16.64 1.05
CA ILE A 251 -15.22 16.27 2.43
C ILE A 251 -16.31 16.68 3.43
N PHE A 252 -16.91 17.86 3.25
CA PHE A 252 -17.96 18.34 4.14
C PHE A 252 -19.26 17.55 4.00
N ASP A 253 -19.62 17.15 2.78
CA ASP A 253 -20.80 16.31 2.56
C ASP A 253 -20.61 14.87 3.06
N GLU A 254 -19.41 14.32 2.96
CA GLU A 254 -19.06 13.02 3.56
C GLU A 254 -19.07 13.08 5.09
N ILE A 255 -18.50 14.13 5.69
CA ILE A 255 -18.54 14.34 7.15
C ILE A 255 -19.99 14.51 7.63
N ARG A 256 -20.84 15.17 6.86
CA ARG A 256 -22.26 15.37 7.19
C ARG A 256 -23.09 14.09 7.09
N ARG A 257 -22.69 13.14 6.25
CA ARG A 257 -23.37 11.84 6.05
C ARG A 257 -22.90 10.75 7.02
N MET A 258 -21.77 10.94 7.70
CA MET A 258 -21.29 9.97 8.69
C MET A 258 -22.19 9.96 9.94
N ASN A 259 -22.58 8.75 10.34
CA ASN A 259 -23.27 8.57 11.63
C ASN A 259 -22.35 9.07 12.76
N ILE A 260 -22.89 9.79 13.74
CA ILE A 260 -22.10 10.41 14.82
C ILE A 260 -21.17 9.40 15.54
N ARG A 261 -21.57 8.13 15.58
CA ARG A 261 -20.75 7.02 16.11
C ARG A 261 -19.52 6.74 15.24
N GLN A 262 -19.66 6.73 13.92
CA GLN A 262 -18.54 6.54 12.99
C GLN A 262 -17.56 7.72 13.05
N LEU A 263 -18.09 8.95 13.13
CA LEU A 263 -17.26 10.14 13.32
C LEU A 263 -16.47 10.08 14.64
N LEU A 264 -17.11 9.64 15.73
CA LEU A 264 -16.43 9.44 17.02
C LEU A 264 -15.35 8.36 16.95
N TYR A 265 -15.58 7.23 16.27
CA TYR A 265 -14.56 6.19 16.09
C TYR A 265 -13.37 6.68 15.27
N GLN A 266 -13.61 7.41 14.18
CA GLN A 266 -12.54 8.00 13.37
C GLN A 266 -11.74 9.04 14.17
N GLY A 267 -12.45 9.91 14.91
CA GLY A 267 -11.83 10.88 15.81
C GLY A 267 -10.99 10.21 16.90
N LEU A 268 -11.48 9.12 17.50
CA LEU A 268 -10.75 8.36 18.52
C LEU A 268 -9.49 7.71 17.94
N ASN A 269 -9.57 7.11 16.75
CA ASN A 269 -8.40 6.54 16.08
C ASN A 269 -7.33 7.59 15.79
N PHE A 270 -7.74 8.77 15.30
CA PHE A 270 -6.82 9.88 15.09
C PHE A 270 -6.19 10.36 16.40
N ALA A 271 -7.00 10.52 17.46
CA ALA A 271 -6.52 10.89 18.78
C ALA A 271 -5.53 9.86 19.34
N MET A 272 -5.76 8.56 19.15
CA MET A 272 -4.83 7.51 19.56
C MET A 272 -3.48 7.64 18.86
N ILE A 273 -3.46 7.86 17.54
CA ILE A 273 -2.21 8.03 16.78
C ILE A 273 -1.43 9.24 17.32
N VAL A 274 -2.08 10.41 17.44
CA VAL A 274 -1.44 11.63 17.94
C VAL A 274 -0.94 11.45 19.37
N SER A 275 -1.75 10.82 20.24
CA SER A 275 -1.36 10.57 21.63
C SER A 275 -0.15 9.65 21.74
N SER A 276 -0.06 8.61 20.90
CA SER A 276 1.07 7.68 20.92
C SER A 276 2.39 8.36 20.53
N ALA A 277 2.37 9.21 19.50
CA ALA A 277 3.53 10.01 19.10
C ALA A 277 3.99 10.96 20.22
N LEU A 278 3.05 11.64 20.89
CA LEU A 278 3.36 12.53 22.02
C LEU A 278 3.89 11.77 23.24
N MET A 279 3.37 10.58 23.52
CA MET A 279 3.85 9.71 24.61
C MET A 279 5.29 9.25 24.35
N ILE A 280 5.63 8.88 23.12
CA ILE A 280 6.99 8.50 22.74
C ILE A 280 7.95 9.69 22.96
N TRP A 281 7.58 10.88 22.47
CA TRP A 281 8.39 12.09 22.63
C TRP A 281 8.60 12.47 24.11
N LYS A 282 7.55 12.41 24.94
CA LYS A 282 7.64 12.66 26.39
C LYS A 282 8.41 11.58 27.13
N GLY A 283 8.27 10.31 26.73
CA GLY A 283 9.07 9.21 27.26
C GLY A 283 10.57 9.43 27.03
N LEU A 284 10.95 9.87 25.81
CA LEU A 284 12.32 10.22 25.46
C LEU A 284 12.89 11.36 26.32
N MET A 285 12.10 12.41 26.62
CA MET A 285 12.53 13.48 27.54
C MET A 285 12.81 12.97 28.95
N VAL A 286 11.93 12.10 29.47
CA VAL A 286 12.08 11.57 30.84
C VAL A 286 13.28 10.65 30.95
N ILE A 287 13.51 9.80 29.94
CA ILE A 287 14.66 8.88 29.92
C ILE A 287 15.98 9.63 29.79
N SER A 288 16.03 10.65 28.92
CA SER A 288 17.27 11.41 28.70
C SER A 288 17.56 12.45 29.78
N GLY A 289 16.53 12.84 30.55
CA GLY A 289 16.60 13.98 31.47
C GLY A 289 16.72 15.34 30.77
N SER A 290 16.63 15.38 29.42
CA SER A 290 16.80 16.58 28.61
C SER A 290 15.47 17.04 28.02
N GLU A 291 15.26 18.36 28.01
CA GLU A 291 14.09 18.97 27.35
C GLU A 291 14.08 18.74 25.83
N SER A 292 15.26 18.52 25.23
CA SER A 292 15.43 18.25 23.81
C SER A 292 16.38 17.05 23.62
N PRO A 293 15.87 15.81 23.71
CA PRO A 293 16.71 14.60 23.62
C PRO A 293 17.41 14.43 22.28
N ILE A 294 16.93 15.09 21.22
CA ILE A 294 17.43 14.97 19.86
C ILE A 294 17.66 16.37 19.30
N VAL A 295 18.87 16.63 18.78
CA VAL A 295 19.26 17.90 18.13
C VAL A 295 20.05 17.63 16.87
N VAL A 296 19.90 18.48 15.86
CA VAL A 296 20.60 18.37 14.57
C VAL A 296 21.72 19.41 14.48
N VAL A 297 22.88 19.00 13.96
CA VAL A 297 24.01 19.91 13.72
C VAL A 297 23.75 20.73 12.46
N LEU A 298 23.65 22.06 12.63
CA LEU A 298 23.33 23.00 11.54
C LEU A 298 24.56 23.63 10.87
N SER A 299 25.71 23.66 11.55
CA SER A 299 26.94 24.34 11.11
C SER A 299 28.17 23.42 11.17
N GLY A 300 29.26 23.83 10.51
CA GLY A 300 30.56 23.13 10.53
C GLY A 300 31.52 23.57 11.65
N SER A 301 31.03 24.18 12.74
CA SER A 301 31.89 24.66 13.84
C SER A 301 32.50 23.53 14.67
N MET A 302 31.94 22.33 14.56
CA MET A 302 32.38 21.13 15.28
C MET A 302 33.22 20.17 14.41
N GLU A 303 33.63 20.57 13.21
CA GLU A 303 34.50 19.74 12.38
C GLU A 303 35.91 19.63 13.02
N PRO A 304 36.55 18.44 13.04
CA PRO A 304 36.16 17.19 12.37
C PRO A 304 35.28 16.24 13.22
N ALA A 305 34.88 16.62 14.44
CA ALA A 305 34.14 15.72 15.33
C ALA A 305 32.69 15.46 14.87
N PHE A 306 32.01 16.50 14.39
CA PHE A 306 30.66 16.40 13.83
C PHE A 306 30.55 17.22 12.54
N TYR A 307 29.77 16.69 11.60
CA TYR A 307 29.48 17.35 10.33
C TYR A 307 28.05 17.90 10.31
N ARG A 308 27.81 18.88 9.45
CA ARG A 308 26.47 19.42 9.22
C ARG A 308 25.53 18.30 8.78
N GLY A 309 24.40 18.17 9.47
CA GLY A 309 23.40 17.13 9.22
C GLY A 309 23.53 15.91 10.14
N ASP A 310 24.49 15.87 11.05
CA ASP A 310 24.53 14.81 12.07
C ASP A 310 23.42 15.03 13.11
N LEU A 311 22.81 13.93 13.55
CA LEU A 311 21.77 13.90 14.57
C LEU A 311 22.38 13.51 15.92
N LEU A 312 22.34 14.39 16.90
CA LEU A 312 22.90 14.17 18.23
C LEU A 312 21.83 13.68 19.21
N LEU A 313 22.18 12.66 19.98
CA LEU A 313 21.39 12.16 21.11
C LEU A 313 21.92 12.78 22.40
N LEU A 314 21.06 13.56 23.04
CA LEU A 314 21.39 14.35 24.23
C LEU A 314 20.90 13.66 25.50
N THR A 315 21.69 13.79 26.56
CA THR A 315 21.32 13.39 27.92
C THR A 315 21.70 14.50 28.89
N ASN A 316 20.86 14.76 29.89
CA ASN A 316 21.11 15.78 30.90
C ASN A 316 20.96 15.20 32.32
N ASP A 317 21.83 14.25 32.64
CA ASP A 317 21.89 13.68 33.99
C ASP A 317 22.58 14.66 34.95
N GLU A 318 21.90 15.04 36.03
CA GLU A 318 22.42 15.89 37.11
C GLU A 318 23.46 15.18 37.98
N SER A 319 23.42 13.85 38.05
CA SER A 319 24.36 13.07 38.86
C SER A 319 25.77 12.98 38.26
N ASP A 320 25.92 13.27 36.96
CA ASP A 320 27.18 13.23 36.23
C ASP A 320 27.66 14.67 35.89
N PRO A 321 28.69 15.19 36.59
CA PRO A 321 29.16 16.56 36.41
C PRO A 321 29.81 16.78 35.04
N ILE A 322 29.64 17.98 34.48
CA ILE A 322 30.24 18.36 33.19
C ILE A 322 31.75 18.47 33.35
N ARG A 323 32.51 17.78 32.49
CA ARG A 323 33.97 17.82 32.48
C ARG A 323 34.52 18.54 31.26
N ALA A 324 35.76 19.01 31.36
CA ALA A 324 36.48 19.49 30.18
C ALA A 324 36.61 18.34 29.16
N GLY A 325 36.27 18.62 27.90
CA GLY A 325 36.21 17.65 26.81
C GLY A 325 34.79 17.22 26.44
N ASP A 326 33.80 17.39 27.33
CA ASP A 326 32.40 17.07 27.04
C ASP A 326 31.85 17.96 25.92
N ILE A 327 30.93 17.41 25.11
CA ILE A 327 30.23 18.17 24.07
C ILE A 327 28.85 18.53 24.58
N THR A 328 28.66 19.81 24.84
CA THR A 328 27.44 20.36 25.45
C THR A 328 26.62 21.10 24.41
N VAL A 329 25.31 20.92 24.49
CA VAL A 329 24.33 21.72 23.77
C VAL A 329 23.73 22.71 24.74
N PHE A 330 23.89 24.00 24.45
CA PHE A 330 23.41 25.07 25.31
C PHE A 330 22.57 26.08 24.51
N LYS A 331 21.66 26.72 25.22
CA LYS A 331 20.80 27.78 24.68
C LYS A 331 21.15 29.09 25.36
N ILE A 332 21.33 30.14 24.56
CA ILE A 332 21.62 31.49 25.06
C ILE A 332 20.33 32.29 25.03
N GLU A 333 20.09 33.11 26.05
CA GLU A 333 18.98 34.06 26.06
C GLU A 333 19.06 35.01 24.86
N GLY A 334 17.97 35.13 24.11
CA GLY A 334 17.91 35.94 22.88
C GLY A 334 18.34 35.21 21.60
N ARG A 335 18.71 33.92 21.66
CA ARG A 335 18.89 33.06 20.47
C ARG A 335 17.95 31.86 20.52
N ASP A 336 17.22 31.64 19.42
CA ASP A 336 16.28 30.53 19.31
C ASP A 336 16.95 29.19 18.98
N ILE A 337 18.13 29.24 18.35
CA ILE A 337 18.86 28.05 17.87
C ILE A 337 19.91 27.63 18.93
N PRO A 338 19.85 26.38 19.43
CA PRO A 338 20.85 25.88 20.36
C PRO A 338 22.21 25.70 19.69
N ILE A 339 23.29 25.89 20.46
CA ILE A 339 24.67 25.81 19.98
C ILE A 339 25.33 24.56 20.58
N VAL A 340 26.04 23.81 19.73
CA VAL A 340 26.75 22.59 20.13
C VAL A 340 28.24 22.87 20.10
N HIS A 341 28.91 22.91 21.25
CA HIS A 341 30.36 23.12 21.33
C HIS A 341 31.01 22.29 22.45
N ARG A 342 32.33 22.14 22.38
CA ARG A 342 33.11 21.39 23.36
C ARG A 342 33.49 22.26 24.56
N VAL A 343 33.36 21.72 25.76
CA VAL A 343 33.81 22.37 26.99
C VAL A 343 35.33 22.34 27.05
N ILE A 344 35.97 23.51 27.08
CA ILE A 344 37.44 23.63 27.16
C ILE A 344 37.93 23.86 28.59
N LYS A 345 37.11 24.50 29.43
CA LYS A 345 37.48 24.81 30.82
C LYS A 345 36.26 24.77 31.71
N VAL A 346 36.42 24.15 32.87
CA VAL A 346 35.43 24.11 33.95
C VAL A 346 36.01 24.79 35.18
N HIS A 347 35.22 25.67 35.79
CA HIS A 347 35.50 26.33 37.05
C HIS A 347 34.44 25.89 38.05
N GLU A 348 34.86 25.10 39.03
CA GLU A 348 34.02 24.70 40.16
C GLU A 348 34.24 25.68 41.30
N LYS A 349 33.21 26.44 41.67
CA LYS A 349 33.25 27.38 42.81
C LYS A 349 32.20 26.93 43.82
N SER A 350 32.57 26.01 44.71
CA SER A 350 31.67 25.33 45.68
C SER A 350 30.48 24.60 45.03
N ASN A 351 29.80 23.72 45.79
CA ASN A 351 28.90 22.65 45.31
C ASN A 351 27.74 23.05 44.35
N GLU A 352 27.50 24.34 44.08
CA GLU A 352 26.32 24.79 43.32
C GLU A 352 26.61 25.74 42.14
N GLU A 353 27.84 26.27 41.97
CA GLU A 353 28.19 27.12 40.84
C GLU A 353 29.32 26.52 39.99
N THR A 354 28.96 25.63 39.07
CA THR A 354 29.82 25.20 37.96
C THR A 354 29.71 26.18 36.81
N LYS A 355 30.83 26.82 36.47
CA LYS A 355 30.97 27.73 35.33
C LYS A 355 31.84 27.08 34.28
N PHE A 356 31.42 27.08 33.02
CA PHE A 356 32.20 26.47 31.95
C PHE A 356 32.34 27.40 30.75
N LEU A 357 33.44 27.18 30.03
CA LEU A 357 33.77 27.85 28.78
C LEU A 357 33.79 26.82 27.66
N THR A 358 33.10 27.15 26.58
CA THR A 358 32.97 26.30 25.40
C THR A 358 33.73 26.88 24.21
N LYS A 359 34.05 26.01 23.26
CA LYS A 359 34.66 26.36 21.99
C LYS A 359 34.27 25.33 20.93
N GLY A 360 33.96 25.79 19.72
CA GLY A 360 33.82 24.91 18.55
C GLY A 360 35.17 24.30 18.16
N ASP A 361 35.17 23.02 17.81
CA ASP A 361 36.40 22.29 17.44
C ASP A 361 37.12 22.93 16.23
N ASN A 362 36.35 23.49 15.29
CA ASN A 362 36.85 24.18 14.09
C ASN A 362 37.07 25.71 14.29
N ASN A 363 36.68 26.27 15.44
CA ASN A 363 36.80 27.71 15.68
C ASN A 363 38.20 28.05 16.21
N GLN A 364 38.75 29.21 15.84
CA GLN A 364 40.06 29.67 16.37
C GLN A 364 39.93 30.34 17.75
N VAL A 365 38.77 30.92 18.05
CA VAL A 365 38.48 31.69 19.26
C VAL A 365 37.46 30.94 20.13
N ASP A 366 37.44 31.22 21.43
CA ASP A 366 36.41 30.72 22.35
C ASP A 366 35.03 31.38 22.13
N ASP A 367 33.99 30.80 22.74
CA ASP A 367 32.61 31.24 22.49
C ASP A 367 32.19 32.47 23.30
N ARG A 368 33.12 33.19 23.98
CA ARG A 368 32.77 34.35 24.81
C ARG A 368 32.06 35.45 24.03
N GLY A 369 32.41 35.61 22.75
CA GLY A 369 31.75 36.57 21.86
C GLY A 369 30.34 36.14 21.41
N LEU A 370 29.95 34.88 21.64
CA LEU A 370 28.64 34.35 21.26
C LEU A 370 27.63 34.43 22.41
N TYR A 371 28.10 34.45 23.66
CA TYR A 371 27.28 34.52 24.87
C TYR A 371 26.47 35.83 24.96
N ALA A 372 25.50 35.88 25.87
CA ALA A 372 24.71 37.08 26.09
C ALA A 372 25.60 38.27 26.54
N SER A 373 25.14 39.50 26.30
CA SER A 373 25.92 40.70 26.65
C SER A 373 26.28 40.71 28.15
N GLY A 374 27.57 40.75 28.46
CA GLY A 374 28.08 40.69 29.84
C GLY A 374 28.24 39.28 30.43
N GLN A 375 27.89 38.22 29.70
CA GLN A 375 28.08 36.83 30.10
C GLN A 375 29.41 36.30 29.57
N PHE A 376 30.33 35.95 30.48
CA PHE A 376 31.65 35.37 30.12
C PHE A 376 31.74 33.86 30.33
N TRP A 377 30.76 33.28 31.02
CA TRP A 377 30.74 31.87 31.42
C TRP A 377 29.31 31.33 31.30
N LEU A 378 29.20 30.08 30.85
CA LEU A 378 27.95 29.35 30.86
C LEU A 378 27.74 28.68 32.21
N THR A 379 26.48 28.58 32.62
CA THR A 379 26.06 27.90 33.84
C THR A 379 25.25 26.66 33.50
N ARG A 380 25.07 25.74 34.46
CA ARG A 380 24.32 24.50 34.23
C ARG A 380 22.89 24.73 33.72
N LYS A 381 22.27 25.88 34.03
CA LYS A 381 20.93 26.26 33.56
C LYS A 381 20.86 26.52 32.06
N ASP A 382 21.97 26.91 31.45
CA ASP A 382 22.06 27.21 30.03
C ASP A 382 22.20 25.93 29.18
N VAL A 383 22.57 24.81 29.82
CA VAL A 383 22.82 23.51 29.15
C VAL A 383 21.54 22.72 29.03
N VAL A 384 21.16 22.47 27.77
CA VAL A 384 20.03 21.62 27.39
C VAL A 384 20.39 20.14 27.56
N GLY A 385 21.63 19.77 27.26
CA GLY A 385 22.14 18.43 27.46
C GLY A 385 23.53 18.20 26.90
N ARG A 386 24.06 16.99 27.10
CA ARG A 386 25.35 16.51 26.60
C ARG A 386 25.16 15.45 25.53
N ALA A 387 25.92 15.56 24.45
CA ALA A 387 25.90 14.55 23.39
C ALA A 387 26.57 13.26 23.88
N LYS A 388 25.82 12.14 23.89
CA LYS A 388 26.35 10.80 24.22
C LYS A 388 26.50 9.91 22.99
N GLY A 389 25.77 10.22 21.92
CA GLY A 389 25.84 9.50 20.65
C GLY A 389 25.36 10.37 19.50
N PHE A 390 25.65 9.94 18.28
CA PHE A 390 25.18 10.60 17.08
C PHE A 390 24.88 9.60 15.96
N ILE A 391 24.00 10.02 15.05
CA ILE A 391 23.70 9.30 13.81
C ILE A 391 24.16 10.20 12.65
N PRO A 392 25.16 9.77 11.86
CA PRO A 392 25.71 10.61 10.80
C PRO A 392 24.66 10.86 9.71
N TYR A 393 24.64 12.09 9.18
CA TYR A 393 23.80 12.55 8.06
C TYR A 393 22.26 12.43 8.22
N ALA A 394 21.73 11.81 9.27
CA ALA A 394 20.28 11.63 9.44
C ALA A 394 19.50 12.95 9.56
N GLY A 395 20.13 13.97 10.13
CA GLY A 395 19.58 15.32 10.25
C GLY A 395 19.46 16.08 8.92
N ILE A 396 20.12 15.62 7.85
CA ILE A 396 19.98 16.23 6.52
C ILE A 396 18.50 16.25 6.07
N VAL A 397 17.75 15.18 6.37
CA VAL A 397 16.31 15.11 6.05
C VAL A 397 15.53 16.23 6.73
N THR A 398 15.78 16.46 8.02
CA THR A 398 15.12 17.53 8.78
C THR A 398 15.51 18.92 8.29
N ILE A 399 16.77 19.11 7.88
CA ILE A 399 17.25 20.36 7.29
C ILE A 399 16.53 20.63 5.96
N PHE A 400 16.47 19.65 5.06
CA PHE A 400 15.74 19.79 3.79
C PHE A 400 14.26 20.08 3.98
N MET A 401 13.60 19.42 4.95
CA MET A 401 12.19 19.67 5.26
C MET A 401 11.94 21.08 5.81
N ASN A 402 12.90 21.66 6.52
CA ASN A 402 12.81 23.01 7.04
C ASN A 402 13.12 24.07 5.96
N ASP A 403 14.14 23.82 5.14
CA ASP A 403 14.57 24.73 4.06
C ASP A 403 13.53 24.80 2.93
N TYR A 404 12.84 23.69 2.65
CA TYR A 404 11.81 23.61 1.62
C TYR A 404 10.43 23.26 2.22
N PRO A 405 9.67 24.24 2.72
CA PRO A 405 8.36 23.98 3.30
C PRO A 405 7.37 23.34 2.30
N LYS A 406 7.55 23.57 0.99
CA LYS A 406 6.76 22.89 -0.07
C LYS A 406 6.97 21.38 -0.07
N LEU A 407 8.18 20.91 0.22
CA LEU A 407 8.52 19.48 0.33
C LEU A 407 7.83 18.85 1.54
N LYS A 408 7.72 19.57 2.67
CA LYS A 408 6.95 19.12 3.84
C LYS A 408 5.48 18.85 3.49
N TYR A 409 4.83 19.78 2.78
CA TYR A 409 3.44 19.59 2.35
C TYR A 409 3.30 18.48 1.31
N ALA A 410 4.24 18.36 0.37
CA ALA A 410 4.26 17.30 -0.63
C ALA A 410 4.42 15.89 0.01
N ALA A 411 5.31 15.76 1.00
CA ALA A 411 5.50 14.52 1.75
C ALA A 411 4.23 14.14 2.53
N LEU A 412 3.64 15.09 3.25
CA LEU A 412 2.38 14.88 3.97
C LEU A 412 1.23 14.53 3.02
N SER A 413 1.14 15.17 1.84
CA SER A 413 0.14 14.80 0.83
C SER A 413 0.39 13.40 0.26
N SER A 414 1.65 13.00 0.05
CA SER A 414 1.97 11.64 -0.43
C SER A 414 1.52 10.58 0.57
N PHE A 415 1.75 10.78 1.87
CA PHE A 415 1.27 9.86 2.91
C PHE A 415 -0.26 9.78 2.98
N CYS A 416 -0.97 10.85 2.61
CA CYS A 416 -2.43 10.84 2.50
C CYS A 416 -2.92 10.17 1.21
N ILE A 417 -2.24 10.39 0.08
CA ILE A 417 -2.60 9.83 -1.25
C ILE A 417 -2.36 8.31 -1.30
N GLU A 418 -1.36 7.80 -0.58
CA GLU A 418 -1.00 6.39 -0.61
C GLU A 418 -2.04 5.47 0.09
N LYS A 419 -3.02 6.03 0.80
CA LYS A 419 -4.14 5.26 1.38
C LYS A 419 -5.21 4.84 0.37
N ASP A 420 -5.24 5.44 -0.83
CA ASP A 420 -6.33 5.25 -1.79
C ASP A 420 -5.97 4.43 -3.04
N SER A 421 -4.76 3.87 -3.12
CA SER A 421 -4.44 2.89 -4.18
C SER A 421 -4.74 1.45 -3.71
N PRO A 422 -5.71 0.73 -4.30
CA PRO A 422 -5.97 -0.67 -3.98
C PRO A 422 -4.81 -1.60 -4.36
N SER A 423 -3.87 -1.15 -5.20
CA SER A 423 -2.82 -1.97 -5.80
C SER A 423 -1.57 -2.18 -4.91
N THR A 424 -1.36 -1.37 -3.87
CA THR A 424 -0.14 -1.43 -3.03
C THR A 424 -0.30 -2.28 -1.76
N LYS A 425 -1.48 -2.89 -1.53
CA LYS A 425 -1.72 -3.76 -0.36
C LYS A 425 -0.95 -5.08 -0.37
N ILE A 426 -0.38 -5.47 -1.51
CA ILE A 426 0.37 -6.72 -1.67
C ILE A 426 1.87 -6.53 -1.38
N LEU A 427 2.42 -5.31 -1.50
CA LEU A 427 3.88 -5.10 -1.40
C LEU A 427 4.39 -4.76 0.02
N HIS A 428 3.51 -4.40 0.96
CA HIS A 428 3.88 -4.15 2.37
C HIS A 428 4.01 -5.41 3.24
N PHE A 429 3.94 -6.61 2.65
CA PHE A 429 4.14 -7.89 3.36
C PHE A 429 5.61 -8.33 3.45
N ILE A 430 6.57 -7.49 3.03
CA ILE A 430 8.00 -7.79 3.17
C ILE A 430 8.49 -7.38 4.58
N ARG A 431 8.40 -8.35 5.49
CA ARG A 431 9.42 -8.73 6.49
C ARG A 431 9.92 -7.62 7.45
N PHE A 432 9.23 -7.50 8.60
CA PHE A 432 9.85 -7.13 9.87
C PHE A 432 9.51 -8.20 10.92
N GLU A 433 10.11 -9.38 10.77
CA GLU A 433 10.22 -10.33 11.87
C GLU A 433 11.62 -10.24 12.49
N GLY A 434 11.67 -10.03 13.81
CA GLY A 434 12.76 -10.55 14.63
C GLY A 434 13.90 -9.60 14.98
N MET A 435 13.68 -8.71 15.94
CA MET A 435 14.74 -8.36 16.92
C MET A 435 14.09 -7.86 18.22
N ILE A 436 13.66 -8.80 19.07
CA ILE A 436 13.48 -8.52 20.50
C ILE A 436 14.59 -9.29 21.22
N LEU A 437 15.53 -8.52 21.75
CA LEU A 437 16.59 -8.96 22.64
C LEU A 437 15.95 -9.42 23.97
N CYS A 438 15.67 -10.72 24.12
CA CYS A 438 15.26 -11.28 25.40
C CYS A 438 16.49 -11.54 26.28
N ILE A 439 16.75 -10.65 27.23
CA ILE A 439 17.63 -10.94 28.37
C ILE A 439 16.83 -11.80 29.37
N GLY A 440 17.00 -13.12 29.29
CA GLY A 440 16.46 -14.08 30.25
C GLY A 440 17.56 -14.60 31.19
N ARG A 441 17.34 -14.44 32.50
CA ARG A 441 18.14 -15.07 33.58
C ARG A 441 18.04 -16.60 33.53
N GLY A 442 19.18 -17.28 33.71
CA GLY A 442 19.26 -18.51 34.51
C GLY A 442 19.50 -19.84 33.77
N THR A 443 20.79 -20.20 33.68
CA THR A 443 21.38 -21.54 33.92
C THR A 443 20.74 -22.80 33.29
N LEU A 444 21.39 -23.36 32.26
CA LEU A 444 22.07 -24.68 32.30
C LEU A 444 22.62 -25.06 30.90
N GLU A 445 23.94 -25.23 30.87
CA GLU A 445 24.81 -26.11 30.03
C GLU A 445 24.71 -26.13 28.48
N MET A 446 25.87 -25.89 27.87
CA MET A 446 26.28 -25.95 26.45
C MET A 446 26.46 -27.40 25.93
N PRO A 447 26.74 -27.70 24.63
CA PRO A 447 27.21 -26.81 23.56
C PRO A 447 26.50 -26.90 22.19
N ILE A 448 26.58 -25.78 21.46
CA ILE A 448 26.14 -25.61 20.07
C ILE A 448 27.33 -25.92 19.14
N THR A 449 27.13 -26.84 18.20
CA THR A 449 28.01 -27.03 17.03
C THR A 449 27.36 -26.36 15.83
N VAL A 450 28.02 -25.36 15.23
CA VAL A 450 27.54 -24.66 14.02
C VAL A 450 28.24 -25.26 12.80
N THR A 451 27.47 -25.83 11.88
CA THR A 451 27.92 -26.19 10.53
C THR A 451 27.19 -25.32 9.51
N TRP A 452 27.94 -24.63 8.65
CA TRP A 452 27.44 -23.85 7.51
C TRP A 452 27.30 -24.74 6.27
N SER A 453 26.19 -24.58 5.52
CA SER A 453 26.06 -25.07 4.15
C SER A 453 25.35 -24.00 3.32
N LEU A 454 26.03 -23.56 2.25
CA LEU A 454 25.60 -22.56 1.29
C LEU A 454 25.44 -23.25 -0.08
N SER A 455 24.24 -23.18 -0.64
CA SER A 455 23.95 -23.36 -2.08
C SER A 455 22.72 -22.48 -2.35
N GLY A 456 22.69 -21.50 -3.24
CA GLY A 456 23.45 -21.24 -4.45
C GLY A 456 22.40 -20.90 -5.52
N TRP A 457 22.26 -19.62 -5.86
CA TRP A 457 21.47 -19.15 -7.01
C TRP A 457 22.39 -18.31 -7.89
N ASN A 458 22.57 -18.77 -9.13
CA ASN A 458 23.31 -18.08 -10.17
C ASN A 458 22.43 -16.99 -10.79
N VAL A 459 22.99 -15.80 -10.96
CA VAL A 459 22.57 -14.83 -11.98
C VAL A 459 23.84 -14.41 -12.72
N CYS A 460 23.82 -14.61 -14.03
CA CYS A 460 24.76 -14.04 -14.98
C CYS A 460 24.70 -12.52 -14.93
N ASP A 461 25.84 -11.84 -14.91
CA ASP A 461 25.97 -10.68 -15.78
C ASP A 461 27.43 -10.37 -16.14
N ASP A 462 27.52 -9.92 -17.38
CA ASP A 462 28.66 -9.66 -18.24
C ASP A 462 29.53 -8.47 -17.77
N LYS A 463 30.84 -8.68 -17.57
CA LYS A 463 31.86 -7.60 -17.65
C LYS A 463 33.20 -8.09 -18.19
N ARG A 464 33.49 -7.56 -19.39
CA ARG A 464 34.78 -7.23 -20.03
C ARG A 464 36.06 -7.34 -19.20
N GLN A 465 37.03 -8.00 -19.84
CA GLN A 465 38.51 -8.05 -19.77
C GLN A 465 39.27 -7.05 -18.87
N PRO A 466 40.51 -7.43 -18.47
CA PRO A 466 41.67 -6.96 -19.24
C PRO A 466 42.70 -8.05 -19.59
N ALA A 467 43.50 -7.71 -20.59
CA ALA A 467 44.54 -8.50 -21.24
C ALA A 467 45.70 -8.94 -20.33
N GLN A 468 46.27 -10.11 -20.64
CA GLN A 468 47.71 -10.35 -20.55
C GLN A 468 48.22 -11.20 -21.71
N VAL A 469 49.48 -10.96 -22.02
CA VAL A 469 50.19 -11.14 -23.29
C VAL A 469 51.13 -12.36 -23.22
N MET A 470 51.37 -12.94 -24.39
CA MET A 470 52.53 -13.75 -24.85
C MET A 470 52.59 -15.28 -24.64
N GLY A 471 52.96 -15.95 -25.74
CA GLY A 471 53.71 -17.22 -25.76
C GLY A 471 53.10 -18.32 -26.66
N GLN A 472 53.14 -18.23 -28.00
CA GLN A 472 54.15 -18.82 -28.93
C GLN A 472 54.08 -20.35 -29.17
N TYR A 473 54.01 -20.70 -30.48
CA TYR A 473 54.40 -21.95 -31.18
C TYR A 473 53.59 -23.23 -30.89
N ASP A 474 53.24 -24.14 -31.80
CA ASP A 474 53.46 -24.47 -33.22
C ASP A 474 52.17 -25.26 -33.62
N GLY A 475 51.63 -25.33 -34.83
CA GLY A 475 52.21 -25.53 -36.15
C GLY A 475 51.37 -26.61 -36.87
N VAL A 476 51.25 -26.47 -38.20
CA VAL A 476 50.70 -27.45 -39.18
C VAL A 476 49.16 -27.59 -39.20
N GLY A 477 48.43 -27.33 -40.29
CA GLY A 477 48.78 -26.96 -41.66
C GLY A 477 47.64 -27.36 -42.61
N ALA A 478 47.22 -26.42 -43.47
CA ALA A 478 46.73 -26.55 -44.87
C ALA A 478 45.57 -27.53 -45.20
N LYS A 479 44.66 -27.31 -46.15
CA LYS A 479 44.37 -26.28 -47.18
C LYS A 479 42.94 -26.66 -47.68
N ALA A 480 41.98 -25.76 -47.74
CA ALA A 480 41.62 -24.93 -48.91
C ALA A 480 41.30 -25.73 -50.19
N ILE A 481 40.01 -25.79 -50.55
CA ILE A 481 39.42 -25.20 -51.77
C ILE A 481 38.07 -24.61 -51.38
#